data_AF-A0A379JMM7-F1
#
_entry.id   AF-A0A379JMM7-F1
#
_cell.length_a   1.000
_cell.length_b   1.000
_cell.length_c   1.000
_cell.angle_alpha   90.00
_cell.angle_beta   90.00
_cell.angle_gamma   90.00
#
_symmetry.space_group_name_H-M   'P 1'
#
loop_
_entity.id
_entity.type
_entity.pdbx_description
1 polymer ?
#
loop_
_entity_poly.entity_id
_entity_poly.type
_entity_poly.pdbx_seq_one_letter_code
_entity_poly.pdbx_strand_id
1 'polypeptide(L)'
;MQSLESRYADAIERTKRIVHGTPEVDIAEIRAEIERLDHELRHTRMEPDRREELLKLSGAATAVLARQVHAARNPLVIDPAPHHPAPTRRGNAITDAACRYRDRGIER
;
A
#
# COMPACT_ATOMS: atom_id res chain seq x y z
N MET A 1 6.77 -31.77 11.97
CA MET A 1 6.59 -31.05 10.70
C MET A 1 5.71 -29.84 10.98
N GLN A 2 6.10 -28.64 10.53
CA GLN A 2 5.24 -27.46 10.62
C GLN A 2 4.06 -27.59 9.64
N SER A 3 2.92 -26.99 9.98
CA SER A 3 1.74 -27.00 9.12
C SER A 3 1.89 -26.02 7.95
N LEU A 4 1.10 -26.21 6.88
CA LEU A 4 1.09 -25.30 5.73
C LEU A 4 0.68 -23.89 6.13
N GLU A 5 -0.27 -23.76 7.06
CA GLU A 5 -0.76 -22.48 7.57
C GLU A 5 0.37 -21.68 8.23
N SER A 6 1.14 -22.33 9.13
CA SER A 6 2.30 -21.70 9.77
C SER A 6 3.36 -21.29 8.75
N ARG A 7 3.63 -22.15 7.75
CA ARG A 7 4.63 -21.84 6.71
C ARG A 7 4.21 -20.66 5.82
N TYR A 8 2.93 -20.55 5.48
CA TYR A 8 2.41 -19.35 4.80
C TYR A 8 2.52 -18.10 5.67
N ALA A 9 2.21 -18.21 6.96
CA ALA A 9 2.35 -17.10 7.90
C ALA A 9 3.80 -16.63 8.01
N ASP A 10 4.75 -17.55 8.12
CA ASP A 10 6.19 -17.27 8.17
C ASP A 10 6.68 -16.60 6.86
N ALA A 11 6.24 -17.10 5.71
CA ALA A 11 6.55 -16.50 4.41
C ALA A 11 6.00 -15.06 4.29
N ILE A 12 4.79 -14.81 4.79
CA ILE A 12 4.20 -13.46 4.86
C ILE A 12 5.04 -12.54 5.77
N GLU A 13 5.41 -13.00 6.96
CA GLU A 13 6.24 -12.22 7.89
C GLU A 13 7.62 -11.92 7.30
N ARG A 14 8.24 -12.88 6.60
CA ARG A 14 9.51 -12.67 5.89
C ARG A 14 9.35 -11.65 4.75
N THR A 15 8.25 -11.72 4.02
CA THR A 15 7.92 -10.77 2.94
C THR A 15 7.78 -9.33 3.46
N LYS A 16 7.20 -9.14 4.66
CA LYS A 16 7.08 -7.81 5.28
C LYS A 16 8.43 -7.15 5.58
N ARG A 17 9.51 -7.92 5.64
CA ARG A 17 10.88 -7.41 5.85
C ARG A 17 11.55 -6.91 4.56
N ILE A 18 10.93 -7.10 3.40
CA ILE A 18 11.41 -6.54 2.15
C ILE A 18 11.29 -5.02 2.22
N VAL A 19 12.42 -4.34 2.07
CA VAL A 19 12.56 -2.88 2.14
C VAL A 19 13.40 -2.39 0.96
N HIS A 20 13.55 -1.08 0.82
CA HIS A 20 14.44 -0.53 -0.19
C HIS A 20 15.88 -1.07 -0.02
N GLY A 21 16.48 -1.53 -1.11
CA GLY A 21 17.82 -2.13 -1.10
C GLY A 21 17.87 -3.62 -0.74
N THR A 22 16.73 -4.29 -0.48
CA THR A 22 16.71 -5.75 -0.36
C THR A 22 17.23 -6.40 -1.66
N PRO A 23 18.23 -7.30 -1.59
CA PRO A 23 18.75 -8.00 -2.75
C PRO A 23 17.66 -8.75 -3.53
N GLU A 24 17.75 -8.72 -4.87
CA GLU A 24 16.79 -9.47 -5.71
C GLU A 24 16.83 -10.98 -5.46
N VAL A 25 17.98 -11.52 -5.04
CA VAL A 25 18.12 -12.93 -4.66
C VAL A 25 17.22 -13.28 -3.47
N ASP A 26 17.15 -12.43 -2.44
CA ASP A 26 16.32 -12.68 -1.26
C ASP A 26 14.83 -12.62 -1.62
N ILE A 27 14.46 -11.69 -2.50
CA ILE A 27 13.08 -11.58 -3.02
C ILE A 27 12.72 -12.84 -3.84
N ALA A 28 13.66 -13.34 -4.66
CA ALA A 28 13.48 -14.55 -5.45
C ALA A 28 13.35 -15.81 -4.56
N GLU A 29 14.10 -15.89 -3.48
CA GLU A 29 13.97 -16.98 -2.50
C GLU A 29 12.58 -17.01 -1.86
N ILE A 30 12.07 -15.86 -1.42
CA ILE A 30 10.72 -15.74 -0.83
C ILE A 30 9.66 -16.12 -1.86
N ARG A 31 9.81 -15.68 -3.11
CA ARG A 31 8.90 -16.07 -4.19
C ARG A 31 8.90 -17.58 -4.41
N ALA A 32 10.08 -18.18 -4.53
CA ALA A 32 10.23 -19.62 -4.71
C ALA A 32 9.67 -20.41 -3.52
N GLU A 33 9.76 -19.88 -2.31
CA GLU A 33 9.12 -20.46 -1.12
C GLU A 33 7.60 -20.47 -1.24
N ILE A 34 6.97 -19.35 -1.60
CA ILE A 34 5.52 -19.27 -1.81
C ILE A 34 5.08 -20.21 -2.93
N GLU A 35 5.80 -20.26 -4.05
CA GLU A 35 5.50 -21.17 -5.16
C GLU A 35 5.57 -22.65 -4.76
N ARG A 36 6.54 -23.03 -3.92
CA ARG A 36 6.63 -24.38 -3.35
C ARG A 36 5.44 -24.69 -2.44
N LEU A 37 5.03 -23.75 -1.59
CA LEU A 37 3.85 -23.90 -0.75
C LEU A 37 2.58 -24.08 -1.58
N ASP A 38 2.42 -23.28 -2.65
CA ASP A 38 1.28 -23.39 -3.56
C ASP A 38 1.27 -24.72 -4.31
N HIS A 39 2.44 -25.22 -4.70
CA HIS A 39 2.57 -26.56 -5.25
C HIS A 39 2.10 -27.62 -4.24
N GLU A 40 2.60 -27.55 -3.00
CA GLU A 40 2.20 -28.49 -1.94
C GLU A 40 0.69 -28.43 -1.65
N LEU A 41 0.10 -27.23 -1.58
CA LEU A 41 -1.34 -27.02 -1.42
C LEU A 41 -2.15 -27.67 -2.55
N ARG A 42 -1.69 -27.58 -3.79
CA ARG A 42 -2.36 -28.19 -4.96
C ARG A 42 -2.34 -29.71 -4.93
N HIS A 43 -1.23 -30.30 -4.46
CA HIS A 43 -1.00 -31.75 -4.48
C HIS A 43 -1.40 -32.47 -3.18
N THR A 44 -1.66 -31.74 -2.11
CA THR A 44 -2.10 -32.31 -0.83
C THR A 44 -3.62 -32.50 -0.83
N ARG A 45 -4.07 -33.72 -0.51
CA ARG A 45 -5.49 -33.98 -0.20
C ARG A 45 -5.79 -33.47 1.20
N MET A 46 -6.82 -32.63 1.32
CA MET A 46 -7.26 -32.02 2.57
C MET A 46 -8.74 -31.69 2.48
N GLU A 47 -9.35 -31.42 3.63
CA GLU A 47 -10.74 -30.97 3.73
C GLU A 47 -10.98 -29.68 2.92
N PRO A 48 -12.15 -29.54 2.28
CA PRO A 48 -12.46 -28.40 1.42
C PRO A 48 -12.39 -27.06 2.15
N ASP A 49 -12.92 -26.99 3.37
CA ASP A 49 -12.91 -25.75 4.18
C ASP A 49 -11.48 -25.31 4.50
N ARG A 50 -10.63 -26.27 4.91
CA ARG A 50 -9.22 -26.03 5.18
C ARG A 50 -8.47 -25.59 3.92
N ARG A 51 -8.79 -26.18 2.78
CA ARG A 51 -8.22 -25.78 1.48
C ARG A 51 -8.58 -24.34 1.15
N GLU A 52 -9.81 -23.92 1.41
CA GLU A 52 -10.25 -22.54 1.18
C GLU A 52 -9.47 -21.54 2.03
N GLU A 53 -9.27 -21.84 3.33
CA GLU A 53 -8.44 -21.01 4.21
C GLU A 53 -7.00 -20.88 3.72
N LEU A 54 -6.39 -21.98 3.29
CA LEU A 54 -5.04 -21.99 2.74
C LEU A 54 -4.94 -21.23 1.41
N LEU A 55 -5.97 -21.27 0.57
CA LEU A 55 -6.03 -20.46 -0.65
C LEU A 55 -6.10 -18.95 -0.34
N LYS A 56 -6.83 -18.56 0.72
CA LYS A 56 -6.85 -17.17 1.20
C LYS A 56 -5.45 -16.74 1.68
N LEU A 57 -4.75 -17.60 2.41
CA LEU A 57 -3.37 -17.34 2.86
C LEU A 57 -2.38 -17.24 1.69
N SER A 58 -2.47 -18.13 0.70
CA SER A 58 -1.68 -18.08 -0.53
C SER A 58 -1.90 -16.77 -1.29
N GLY A 59 -3.15 -16.36 -1.47
CA GLY A 59 -3.50 -15.08 -2.09
C GLY A 59 -2.94 -13.89 -1.30
N ALA A 60 -3.03 -13.92 0.03
CA ALA A 60 -2.47 -12.89 0.90
C ALA A 60 -0.93 -12.81 0.79
N ALA A 61 -0.24 -13.95 0.79
CA ALA A 61 1.21 -14.02 0.62
C ALA A 61 1.66 -13.38 -0.71
N THR A 62 0.99 -13.73 -1.80
CA THR A 62 1.25 -13.18 -3.13
C THR A 62 1.01 -11.66 -3.18
N ALA A 63 -0.11 -11.20 -2.60
CA ALA A 63 -0.45 -9.78 -2.57
C ALA A 63 0.54 -8.95 -1.74
N VAL A 64 0.96 -9.46 -0.57
CA VAL A 64 1.96 -8.80 0.28
C VAL A 64 3.30 -8.74 -0.44
N LEU A 65 3.72 -9.81 -1.13
CA LEU A 65 4.96 -9.82 -1.91
C LEU A 65 4.93 -8.78 -3.02
N ALA A 66 3.86 -8.73 -3.81
CA ALA A 66 3.72 -7.74 -4.87
C ALA A 66 3.78 -6.30 -4.32
N ARG A 67 3.08 -6.03 -3.22
CA ARG A 67 3.08 -4.71 -2.57
C ARG A 67 4.47 -4.32 -2.06
N GLN A 68 5.16 -5.21 -1.36
CA GLN A 68 6.46 -4.89 -0.77
C GLN A 68 7.56 -4.75 -1.82
N VAL A 69 7.57 -5.59 -2.85
CA VAL A 69 8.50 -5.43 -3.99
C VAL A 69 8.25 -4.11 -4.71
N HIS A 70 6.98 -3.73 -4.90
CA HIS A 70 6.65 -2.43 -5.47
C HIS A 70 7.15 -1.27 -4.60
N ALA A 71 6.90 -1.32 -3.29
CA ALA A 71 7.35 -0.30 -2.34
C ALA A 71 8.89 -0.22 -2.22
N ALA A 72 9.59 -1.35 -2.30
CA ALA A 72 11.04 -1.40 -2.27
C ALA A 72 11.69 -0.79 -3.52
N ARG A 73 11.05 -0.98 -4.69
CA ARG A 73 11.50 -0.42 -5.98
C ARG A 73 11.17 1.06 -6.14
N ASN A 74 10.01 1.46 -5.62
CA ASN A 74 9.53 2.83 -5.66
C ASN A 74 9.39 3.35 -4.22
N PRO A 75 10.50 3.67 -3.53
CA PRO A 75 10.40 4.38 -2.27
C PRO A 75 9.62 5.65 -2.55
N LEU A 76 8.50 5.86 -1.84
CA LEU A 76 7.80 7.14 -1.88
C LEU A 76 8.81 8.19 -1.42
N VAL A 77 9.42 8.89 -2.37
CA VAL A 77 10.10 10.15 -2.11
C VAL A 77 9.00 11.11 -1.75
N ILE A 78 8.65 11.15 -0.47
CA ILE A 78 7.92 12.28 0.10
C ILE A 78 8.95 13.40 0.06
N ASP A 79 8.99 14.13 -1.04
CA ASP A 79 9.57 15.46 -1.03
C ASP A 79 8.82 16.20 0.09
N PRO A 80 9.51 16.69 1.15
CA PRO A 80 8.86 17.58 2.08
C PRO A 80 8.43 18.78 1.26
N ALA A 81 7.13 18.86 0.96
CA ALA A 81 6.56 19.91 0.13
C ALA A 81 7.18 21.24 0.56
N PRO A 82 7.71 22.07 -0.37
CA PRO A 82 8.32 23.33 -0.01
C PRO A 82 7.29 24.09 0.82
N HIS A 83 7.69 24.46 2.04
CA HIS A 83 6.90 25.31 2.92
C HIS A 83 6.30 26.44 2.10
N HIS A 84 5.01 26.37 1.76
CA HIS A 84 4.32 27.49 1.15
C HIS A 84 4.39 28.62 2.19
N PRO A 85 5.15 29.72 1.95
CA PRO A 85 5.08 30.84 2.87
C PRO A 85 3.64 31.33 2.87
N ALA A 86 3.10 31.55 4.08
CA ALA A 86 1.76 32.05 4.30
C ALA A 86 1.45 33.23 3.34
N PRO A 87 0.24 33.33 2.78
CA PRO A 87 -0.10 34.45 1.93
C PRO A 87 -0.06 35.74 2.75
N THR A 88 1.01 36.52 2.60
CA THR A 88 1.05 37.92 3.00
C THR A 88 0.03 38.66 2.15
N ARG A 89 -1.08 39.00 2.80
CA ARG A 89 -2.07 40.03 2.47
C ARG A 89 -1.64 40.94 1.31
N ARG A 90 -2.07 40.59 0.09
CA ARG A 90 -2.16 41.53 -1.03
C ARG A 90 -3.51 41.31 -1.69
N GLY A 91 -4.30 42.38 -1.73
CA GLY A 91 -5.76 42.37 -1.87
C GLY A 91 -6.27 41.55 -3.05
N ASN A 92 -7.12 40.56 -2.73
CA ASN A 92 -7.96 39.90 -3.73
C ASN A 92 -9.06 40.88 -4.14
N ALA A 93 -9.11 41.22 -5.43
CA ALA A 93 -10.12 42.05 -6.08
C ALA A 93 -11.58 41.54 -5.94
N ILE A 94 -11.76 40.38 -5.29
CA ILE A 94 -13.07 39.77 -5.00
C ILE A 94 -13.74 40.45 -3.81
N THR A 95 -12.98 41.01 -2.86
CA THR A 95 -13.54 41.67 -1.67
C THR A 95 -13.97 43.12 -1.92
N ASP A 96 -13.47 43.76 -2.99
CA ASP A 96 -13.85 45.14 -3.35
C ASP A 96 -15.23 45.22 -4.04
N ALA A 97 -15.70 44.13 -4.65
CA ALA A 97 -17.01 44.06 -5.29
C ALA A 97 -18.16 43.92 -4.26
N ALA A 98 -17.90 43.28 -3.11
CA ALA A 98 -18.89 43.08 -2.06
C ALA A 98 -19.18 44.35 -1.23
N CYS A 99 -18.24 45.30 -1.16
CA CYS A 99 -18.46 46.57 -0.46
C CYS A 99 -19.20 47.61 -1.32
N ARG A 100 -19.17 47.52 -2.66
CA ARG A 100 -19.84 48.51 -3.53
C ARG A 100 -21.31 48.23 -3.83
N TYR A 101 -21.82 47.04 -3.48
CA TYR A 101 -23.23 46.68 -3.71
C TYR A 101 -24.16 47.01 -2.53
N ARG A 102 -23.62 47.48 -1.39
CA ARG A 102 -24.42 47.74 -0.17
C ARG A 102 -24.81 49.21 0.05
N ASP A 103 -24.31 50.13 -0.78
CA ASP A 103 -24.50 51.59 -0.61
C ASP A 103 -25.23 52.29 -1.78
N ARG A 104 -25.80 51.55 -2.74
CA ARG A 104 -26.64 52.16 -3.80
C ARG A 104 -27.94 51.41 -4.01
N GLY A 105 -28.97 51.90 -3.34
CA GLY A 105 -30.32 51.99 -3.90
C GLY A 105 -31.33 50.96 -3.40
N ILE A 106 -31.99 51.28 -2.29
CA ILE A 106 -33.47 51.32 -2.25
C ILE A 106 -33.85 52.55 -1.43
N GLU A 107 -33.84 53.72 -2.08
CA GLU A 107 -34.84 54.74 -1.80
C GLU A 107 -36.13 54.27 -2.48
N ARG A 108 -37.14 53.91 -1.70
CA ARG A 108 -38.56 54.10 -2.00
C ARG A 108 -39.36 54.09 -0.72
#